data_AF-A0A841FMB0-F1
#
_entry.id   AF-A0A841FMB0-F1
#
_cell.length_a   1.000
_cell.length_b   1.000
_cell.length_c   1.000
_cell.angle_alpha   90.00
_cell.angle_beta   90.00
_cell.angle_gamma   90.00
#
_symmetry.space_group_name_H-M   'P 1'
#
loop_
_entity.id
_entity.type
_entity.pdbx_description
1 polymer ?
#
loop_
_entity_poly.entity_id
_entity_poly.type
_entity_poly.pdbx_seq_one_letter_code
_entity_poly.pdbx_strand_id
1 'polypeptide(L)'
;MAAPHLSAAVLAELRRLKARPPIAVELADVKVETPLGTRVLPPSVLALAAVEWPAGHVVITKDSGEYALRLPETSEVDAEVFGEKRAWFAVARLEYGARWILDLDAAAGTDDPVIAREGKGFRNGPFWAKPLSERLAGLKSKRPLPKKYDFPRACATGDVEAVKAGIAAGAWLWPVKAGEPTPLHLAALASRSPEAVRLLIEAGAGLEVPLDQDAAALHRYGERERFRYLRLMAGDTPLAAALEGFSSPFPETVAAVPGIVRVLLAAGANPNARTGFGSPFGRVSHRHGEGIVDVVGQLLAAGADPDPADRWSPLLSAVKGSADVVRALLAAGADPCRGCAYGHLPGTRKPTPLHKAAGEGGVEILRLLIAAARDVDVLSADGVAPLHCAAAGDDPERVRLLLEAGAGREVRLPDPASFREGLTGRTPLEIARELGNDEHAAILAG
;
A
#
# COMPACT_ATOMS: atom_id res chain seq x y z
N MET A 1 -9.28 8.24 47.76
CA MET A 1 -8.38 9.41 47.80
C MET A 1 -8.55 10.18 46.50
N ALA A 2 -8.87 11.46 46.57
CA ALA A 2 -9.05 12.30 45.38
C ALA A 2 -7.70 12.45 44.66
N ALA A 3 -7.65 12.16 43.36
CA ALA A 3 -6.48 12.45 42.53
C ALA A 3 -6.40 13.99 42.41
N PRO A 4 -5.38 14.65 42.97
CA PRO A 4 -5.58 16.00 43.49
C PRO A 4 -5.66 17.13 42.45
N HIS A 5 -5.42 16.90 41.15
CA HIS A 5 -5.33 18.00 40.16
C HIS A 5 -5.83 17.66 38.75
N LEU A 6 -6.68 16.64 38.61
CA LEU A 6 -7.36 16.36 37.34
C LEU A 6 -8.77 16.96 37.38
N SER A 7 -9.19 17.63 36.29
CA SER A 7 -10.56 18.16 36.23
C SER A 7 -11.59 17.03 36.40
N ALA A 8 -12.76 17.36 36.96
CA ALA A 8 -13.81 16.37 37.23
C ALA A 8 -14.25 15.62 35.96
N ALA A 9 -14.23 16.31 34.81
CA ALA A 9 -14.49 15.73 33.51
C ALA A 9 -13.42 14.69 33.11
N VAL A 10 -12.13 15.01 33.30
CA VAL A 10 -11.04 14.05 33.04
C VAL A 10 -11.17 12.81 33.93
N LEU A 11 -11.42 13.00 35.22
CA LEU A 11 -11.59 11.89 36.16
C LEU A 11 -12.80 11.01 35.83
N ALA A 12 -13.93 11.61 35.45
CA ALA A 12 -15.12 10.88 35.02
C ALA A 12 -14.81 10.01 33.79
N GLU A 13 -14.03 10.54 32.85
CA GLU A 13 -13.69 9.86 31.62
C GLU A 13 -12.68 8.73 31.81
N LEU A 14 -11.65 8.94 32.63
CA LEU A 14 -10.71 7.88 33.02
C LEU A 14 -11.44 6.72 33.72
N ARG A 15 -12.41 7.02 34.59
CA ARG A 15 -13.28 6.00 35.21
C ARG A 15 -14.14 5.27 34.19
N ARG A 16 -14.76 6.00 33.24
CA ARG A 16 -15.57 5.42 32.15
C ARG A 16 -14.74 4.45 31.30
N LEU A 17 -13.48 4.79 31.06
CA LEU A 17 -12.53 3.99 30.29
C LEU A 17 -11.92 2.82 31.09
N LYS A 18 -12.22 2.72 32.39
CA LYS A 18 -11.62 1.76 33.35
C LYS A 18 -10.10 1.91 33.47
N ALA A 19 -9.58 3.11 33.20
CA ALA A 19 -8.20 3.45 33.45
C ALA A 19 -8.01 3.68 34.96
N ARG A 20 -6.86 3.25 35.50
CA ARG A 20 -6.56 3.56 36.90
C ARG A 20 -6.06 5.00 36.97
N PRO A 21 -6.56 5.81 37.92
CA PRO A 21 -5.96 7.12 38.17
C PRO A 21 -4.49 6.89 38.56
N PRO A 22 -3.59 7.82 38.18
CA PRO A 22 -2.17 7.66 38.47
C PRO A 22 -1.95 7.39 39.95
N ILE A 23 -1.19 6.34 40.26
CA ILE A 23 -0.79 6.03 41.62
C ILE A 23 0.29 7.03 41.98
N ALA A 24 -0.10 8.09 42.69
CA ALA A 24 0.75 9.09 43.36
C ALA A 24 2.24 9.04 42.96
N VAL A 25 2.53 9.42 41.72
CA VAL A 25 3.88 9.80 41.34
C VAL A 25 4.00 11.26 41.81
N GLU A 26 5.07 11.61 42.51
CA GLU A 26 5.40 13.02 42.84
C GLU A 26 5.70 13.78 41.53
N LEU A 27 4.65 14.08 40.76
CA LEU A 27 4.70 14.70 39.44
C LEU A 27 4.64 16.22 39.51
N ALA A 28 4.53 16.81 40.71
CA ALA A 28 4.25 18.23 40.87
C ALA A 28 5.35 19.17 40.31
N ASP A 29 6.54 18.65 39.98
CA ASP A 29 7.72 19.46 39.72
C ASP A 29 8.46 19.12 38.41
N VAL A 30 7.80 18.50 37.42
CA VAL A 30 8.46 18.30 36.11
C VAL A 30 8.62 19.64 35.40
N LYS A 31 9.84 20.19 35.54
CA LYS A 31 10.29 21.45 34.96
C LYS A 31 10.88 21.21 33.58
N VAL A 32 10.52 22.09 32.66
CA VAL A 32 10.97 22.07 31.28
C VAL A 32 11.50 23.44 30.95
N GLU A 33 12.72 23.48 30.43
CA GLU A 33 13.31 24.71 29.93
C GLU A 33 12.66 25.10 28.61
N THR A 34 12.11 26.32 28.54
CA THR A 34 11.56 26.90 27.30
C THR A 34 12.35 28.15 26.90
N PRO A 35 12.26 28.60 25.63
CA PRO A 35 12.83 29.87 25.20
C PRO A 35 12.37 31.09 26.01
N LEU A 36 11.25 30.99 26.74
CA LEU A 36 10.67 32.04 27.59
C LEU A 36 10.87 31.75 29.10
N GLY A 37 11.78 30.84 29.44
CA GLY A 37 12.18 30.46 30.80
C GLY A 37 11.60 29.11 31.25
N THR A 38 11.95 28.67 32.45
CA THR A 38 11.48 27.39 32.99
C THR A 38 9.95 27.38 33.13
N ARG A 39 9.30 26.32 32.65
CA ARG A 39 7.86 26.05 32.83
C ARG A 39 7.65 24.76 33.58
N VAL A 40 6.61 24.71 34.41
CA VAL A 40 6.15 23.49 35.08
C VAL A 40 5.04 22.89 34.25
N LEU A 41 5.11 21.59 33.98
CA LEU A 41 4.06 20.92 33.23
C LEU A 41 2.73 20.93 34.01
N PRO A 42 1.58 21.14 33.34
CA PRO A 42 0.27 21.04 33.99
C PRO A 42 0.09 19.68 34.66
N PRO A 43 -0.38 19.63 35.93
CA PRO A 43 -0.56 18.37 36.64
C PRO A 43 -1.45 17.37 35.91
N SER A 44 -2.45 17.86 35.17
CA SER A 44 -3.35 17.03 34.36
C SER A 44 -2.66 16.33 33.19
N VAL A 45 -1.67 16.94 32.57
CA VAL A 45 -0.90 16.36 31.45
C VAL A 45 0.04 15.27 31.95
N LEU A 46 0.73 15.53 33.07
CA LEU A 46 1.58 14.55 33.73
C LEU A 46 0.79 13.35 34.24
N ALA A 47 -0.36 13.61 34.87
CA ALA A 47 -1.26 12.59 35.35
C ALA A 47 -1.80 11.70 34.22
N LEU A 48 -2.02 12.25 33.01
CA LEU A 48 -2.42 11.46 31.83
C LEU A 48 -1.29 10.60 31.28
N ALA A 49 -0.06 11.12 31.24
CA ALA A 49 1.10 10.35 30.82
C ALA A 49 1.41 9.18 31.78
N ALA A 50 1.03 9.32 33.05
CA ALA A 50 1.21 8.31 34.10
C ALA A 50 -0.01 7.37 34.30
N VAL A 51 -1.01 7.41 33.40
CA VAL A 51 -2.20 6.54 33.51
C VAL A 51 -1.80 5.07 33.33
N GLU A 52 -2.13 4.25 34.32
CA GLU A 52 -2.05 2.80 34.21
C GLU A 52 -3.31 2.25 33.52
N TRP A 53 -3.11 1.71 32.33
CA TRP A 53 -4.15 1.02 31.58
C TRP A 53 -4.24 -0.44 32.01
N PRO A 54 -5.44 -1.03 32.13
CA PRO A 54 -5.55 -2.46 32.34
C PRO A 54 -4.86 -3.18 31.16
N ALA A 55 -4.05 -4.19 31.49
CA ALA A 55 -3.21 -4.88 30.51
C ALA A 55 -3.96 -5.21 29.22
N GLY A 56 -3.40 -4.77 28.09
CA GLY A 56 -3.92 -5.02 26.74
C GLY A 56 -5.04 -4.09 26.26
N HIS A 57 -5.46 -3.08 27.02
CA HIS A 57 -6.38 -2.06 26.51
C HIS A 57 -5.64 -1.03 25.66
N VAL A 58 -6.29 -0.58 24.58
CA VAL A 58 -5.83 0.53 23.72
C VAL A 58 -6.94 1.57 23.63
N VAL A 59 -6.57 2.84 23.57
CA VAL A 59 -7.50 3.97 23.47
C VAL A 59 -7.67 4.35 22.01
N ILE A 60 -8.91 4.55 21.56
CA ILE A 60 -9.25 4.93 20.17
C ILE A 60 -10.19 6.15 20.12
N THR A 61 -10.18 6.92 19.04
CA THR A 61 -11.24 7.89 18.70
C THR A 61 -12.08 7.44 17.50
N LYS A 62 -13.19 8.14 17.27
CA LYS A 62 -14.06 7.92 16.10
C LYS A 62 -13.38 8.25 14.76
N ASP A 63 -12.44 9.21 14.74
CA ASP A 63 -12.00 9.86 13.49
C ASP A 63 -10.52 9.65 13.14
N SER A 64 -9.70 9.03 14.00
CA SER A 64 -8.23 8.97 13.78
C SER A 64 -7.47 7.81 14.42
N GLY A 65 -8.10 6.66 14.67
CA GLY A 65 -7.38 5.44 15.07
C GLY A 65 -6.94 5.34 16.54
N GLU A 66 -5.90 4.53 16.79
CA GLU A 66 -5.34 4.18 18.11
C GLU A 66 -4.39 5.26 18.65
N TYR A 67 -4.42 5.48 19.97
CA TYR A 67 -3.57 6.41 20.70
C TYR A 67 -2.53 5.67 21.52
N ALA A 68 -1.28 6.14 21.45
CA ALA A 68 -0.28 5.92 22.50
C ALA A 68 -0.06 7.26 23.21
N LEU A 69 -0.59 7.40 24.43
CA LEU A 69 -0.15 8.46 25.34
C LEU A 69 1.28 8.13 25.73
N ARG A 70 2.22 9.03 25.41
CA ARG A 70 3.64 8.85 25.71
C ARG A 70 4.11 9.99 26.60
N LEU A 71 5.24 9.76 27.27
CA LEU A 71 5.92 10.81 28.00
C LEU A 71 6.27 11.97 27.06
N PRO A 72 6.29 13.21 27.57
CA PRO A 72 6.50 14.38 26.75
C PRO A 72 7.88 14.37 26.10
N GLU A 73 7.95 14.42 24.77
CA GLU A 73 9.18 14.70 24.01
C GLU A 73 9.21 16.21 23.73
N THR A 74 10.26 16.92 24.17
CA THR A 74 10.45 18.34 23.85
C THR A 74 10.85 18.51 22.39
N SER A 75 10.36 19.56 21.72
CA SER A 75 10.81 19.94 20.38
C SER A 75 10.68 21.45 20.22
N GLU A 76 11.67 22.08 19.59
CA GLU A 76 11.62 23.50 19.22
C GLU A 76 10.87 23.66 17.91
N VAL A 77 10.07 24.72 17.78
CA VAL A 77 9.46 25.05 16.50
C VAL A 77 9.71 26.51 16.13
N ASP A 78 10.00 26.70 14.85
CA ASP A 78 10.42 27.95 14.24
C ASP A 78 9.39 29.07 14.38
N ALA A 79 9.91 30.29 14.45
CA ALA A 79 9.14 31.54 14.62
C ALA A 79 8.09 31.78 13.52
N GLU A 80 8.20 31.10 12.37
CA GLU A 80 7.26 31.20 11.25
C GLU A 80 5.83 30.75 11.60
N VAL A 81 5.63 29.91 12.62
CA VAL A 81 4.31 29.30 12.89
C VAL A 81 3.46 30.11 13.88
N PHE A 82 4.07 30.73 14.90
CA PHE A 82 3.35 31.43 15.97
C PHE A 82 3.81 32.88 16.18
N GLY A 83 4.69 33.42 15.33
CA GLY A 83 5.20 34.79 15.41
C GLY A 83 6.24 35.02 16.51
N GLU A 84 6.44 34.06 17.42
CA GLU A 84 7.42 34.07 18.51
C GLU A 84 7.99 32.65 18.70
N LYS A 85 9.25 32.52 19.14
CA LYS A 85 9.82 31.23 19.54
C LYS A 85 9.08 30.72 20.79
N ARG A 86 8.40 29.57 20.66
CA ARG A 86 7.64 28.93 21.74
C ARG A 86 8.05 27.48 21.90
N ALA A 87 7.89 26.93 23.10
CA ALA A 87 8.14 25.51 23.35
C ALA A 87 6.84 24.73 23.45
N TRP A 88 6.79 23.56 22.80
CA TRP A 88 5.60 22.73 22.79
C TRP A 88 5.91 21.26 23.10
N PHE A 89 4.86 20.53 23.49
CA PHE A 89 4.96 19.11 23.85
C PHE A 89 3.98 18.22 23.11
N ALA A 90 4.46 17.08 22.65
CA ALA A 90 3.60 15.99 22.18
C ALA A 90 3.03 15.22 23.39
N VAL A 91 1.73 15.33 23.62
CA VAL A 91 0.98 14.61 24.67
C VAL A 91 0.50 13.24 24.16
N ALA A 92 0.22 13.14 22.86
CA ALA A 92 -0.19 11.89 22.22
C ALA A 92 0.27 11.83 20.78
N ARG A 93 0.58 10.61 20.29
CA ARG A 93 0.83 10.34 18.88
C ARG A 93 -0.41 9.71 18.22
N LEU A 94 -0.77 10.22 17.04
CA LEU A 94 -1.96 9.84 16.26
C LEU A 94 -1.58 9.12 14.95
N GLU A 95 -2.60 8.56 14.28
CA GLU A 95 -2.56 7.65 13.12
C GLU A 95 -1.82 8.16 11.85
N TYR A 96 -1.33 9.40 11.83
CA TYR A 96 -0.73 10.03 10.63
C TYR A 96 0.60 10.74 10.91
N GLY A 97 1.28 10.35 11.99
CA GLY A 97 2.38 11.15 12.56
C GLY A 97 1.91 12.47 13.15
N ALA A 98 0.59 12.68 13.19
CA ALA A 98 -0.03 13.82 13.82
C ALA A 98 0.12 13.70 15.34
N ARG A 99 0.28 14.85 16.02
CA ARG A 99 0.51 14.89 17.46
C ARG A 99 -0.51 15.78 18.12
N TRP A 100 -0.94 15.39 19.31
CA TRP A 100 -1.58 16.32 20.21
C TRP A 100 -0.50 17.17 20.86
N ILE A 101 -0.52 18.45 20.57
CA ILE A 101 0.50 19.39 21.01
C ILE A 101 -0.06 20.32 22.09
N LEU A 102 0.71 20.46 23.15
CA LEU A 102 0.49 21.41 24.21
C LEU A 102 1.46 22.58 24.05
N ASP A 103 0.95 23.80 23.97
CA ASP A 103 1.77 25.02 24.11
C ASP A 103 2.04 25.25 25.61
N LEU A 104 3.30 25.14 26.02
CA LEU A 104 3.71 25.27 27.41
C LEU A 104 3.53 26.66 27.97
N ASP A 105 3.77 27.67 27.14
CA ASP A 105 3.74 29.05 27.55
C ASP A 105 2.29 29.51 27.74
N ALA A 106 1.34 28.93 27.00
CA ALA A 106 -0.10 29.15 27.18
C ALA A 106 -0.74 28.27 28.27
N ALA A 107 -0.13 27.13 28.61
CA ALA A 107 -0.69 26.16 29.56
C ALA A 107 -0.25 26.38 31.02
N ALA A 108 0.65 27.32 31.27
CA ALA A 108 1.17 27.59 32.61
C ALA A 108 0.03 28.02 33.56
N GLY A 109 -0.18 27.26 34.65
CA GLY A 109 -1.14 27.59 35.71
C GLY A 109 -2.60 27.20 35.45
N THR A 110 -2.90 26.42 34.40
CA THR A 110 -4.23 25.83 34.17
C THR A 110 -4.23 24.31 34.39
N ASP A 111 -5.28 23.81 35.05
CA ASP A 111 -5.51 22.37 35.26
C ASP A 111 -6.17 21.70 34.04
N ASP A 112 -6.72 22.47 33.09
CA ASP A 112 -7.34 21.96 31.87
C ASP A 112 -6.77 22.68 30.64
N PRO A 113 -5.50 22.40 30.30
CA PRO A 113 -4.84 23.12 29.24
C PRO A 113 -5.44 22.82 27.88
N VAL A 114 -5.28 23.77 26.97
CA VAL A 114 -5.78 23.65 25.60
C VAL A 114 -4.76 22.90 24.75
N ILE A 115 -5.22 21.88 24.01
CA ILE A 115 -4.38 21.02 23.18
C ILE A 115 -4.73 21.22 21.70
N ALA A 116 -3.69 21.41 20.89
CA ALA A 116 -3.73 21.54 19.45
C ALA A 116 -3.42 20.20 18.75
N ARG A 117 -3.69 20.10 17.44
CA ARG A 117 -3.32 18.95 16.62
C ARG A 117 -2.32 19.37 15.56
N GLU A 118 -1.12 18.81 15.59
CA GLU A 118 -0.12 18.96 14.53
C GLU A 118 -0.28 17.84 13.49
N GLY A 119 -0.16 18.12 12.19
CA GLY A 119 -0.15 17.10 11.13
C GLY A 119 0.25 17.66 9.75
N LYS A 120 0.57 16.77 8.79
CA LYS A 120 0.92 17.16 7.40
C LYS A 120 -0.26 17.89 6.74
N GLY A 121 -0.05 19.12 6.29
CA GLY A 121 -1.03 19.91 5.54
C GLY A 121 -2.17 20.53 6.36
N PHE A 122 -2.24 20.26 7.67
CA PHE A 122 -3.25 20.85 8.57
C PHE A 122 -2.53 21.58 9.71
N ARG A 123 -1.87 22.71 9.39
CA ARG A 123 -1.45 23.70 10.40
C ARG A 123 -2.65 24.59 10.73
N ASN A 124 -3.69 23.99 11.29
CA ASN A 124 -4.88 24.74 11.64
C ASN A 124 -4.61 25.53 12.93
N GLY A 125 -4.57 26.86 12.80
CA GLY A 125 -4.34 27.82 13.89
C GLY A 125 -5.39 27.79 15.02
N PRO A 126 -5.38 28.79 15.93
CA PRO A 126 -6.04 28.77 17.25
C PRO A 126 -7.57 28.54 17.27
N PHE A 127 -8.22 28.44 16.11
CA PHE A 127 -9.65 28.16 15.96
C PHE A 127 -10.07 26.72 16.35
N TRP A 128 -9.13 25.79 16.51
CA TRP A 128 -9.40 24.36 16.81
C TRP A 128 -8.86 23.88 18.17
N ALA A 129 -8.49 24.83 19.01
CA ALA A 129 -7.95 24.61 20.33
C ALA A 129 -9.08 24.12 21.24
N LYS A 130 -8.97 22.89 21.79
CA LYS A 130 -9.97 22.31 22.70
C LYS A 130 -9.35 22.05 24.07
N PRO A 131 -10.10 22.23 25.17
CA PRO A 131 -9.66 21.79 26.49
C PRO A 131 -9.30 20.30 26.47
N LEU A 132 -8.28 19.94 27.23
CA LEU A 132 -7.84 18.56 27.40
C LEU A 132 -9.02 17.66 27.81
N SER A 133 -9.87 18.12 28.74
CA SER A 133 -11.06 17.39 29.18
C SER A 133 -12.03 17.05 28.05
N GLU A 134 -12.25 17.95 27.11
CA GLU A 134 -13.12 17.73 25.94
C GLU A 134 -12.50 16.73 24.96
N ARG A 135 -11.18 16.78 24.78
CA ARG A 135 -10.45 15.80 23.94
C ARG A 135 -10.54 14.39 24.52
N LEU A 136 -10.48 14.27 25.85
CA LEU A 136 -10.62 12.98 26.51
C LEU A 136 -12.06 12.44 26.41
N ALA A 137 -13.08 13.29 26.50
CA ALA A 137 -14.49 12.90 26.44
C ALA A 137 -14.89 12.12 25.17
N GLY A 138 -14.11 12.25 24.10
CA GLY A 138 -14.32 11.54 22.83
C GLY A 138 -13.66 10.16 22.73
N LEU A 139 -12.85 9.77 23.73
CA LEU A 139 -12.06 8.54 23.68
C LEU A 139 -12.93 7.29 23.85
N LYS A 140 -12.47 6.15 23.41
CA LYS A 140 -13.08 4.85 23.70
C LYS A 140 -12.00 3.85 24.05
N SER A 141 -12.22 3.07 25.11
CA SER A 141 -11.34 1.98 25.50
C SER A 141 -11.75 0.73 24.72
N LYS A 142 -10.82 0.18 23.94
CA LYS A 142 -11.03 -1.10 23.24
C LYS A 142 -10.44 -2.20 24.12
N ARG A 143 -11.25 -3.22 24.42
CA ARG A 143 -10.76 -4.41 25.13
C ARG A 143 -9.62 -5.06 24.34
N PRO A 144 -8.61 -5.61 25.02
CA PRO A 144 -7.62 -6.47 24.38
C PRO A 144 -8.31 -7.54 23.58
N LEU A 145 -7.71 -7.86 22.45
CA LEU A 145 -8.14 -9.01 21.69
C LEU A 145 -7.91 -10.27 22.52
N PRO A 146 -8.75 -11.31 22.34
CA PRO A 146 -8.54 -12.59 23.01
C PRO A 146 -7.14 -13.16 22.75
N LYS A 147 -6.51 -13.78 23.75
CA LYS A 147 -5.13 -14.35 23.68
C LYS A 147 -4.85 -15.22 22.46
N LYS A 148 -5.87 -15.87 21.89
CA LYS A 148 -5.77 -16.66 20.65
C LYS A 148 -5.28 -15.85 19.43
N TYR A 149 -5.29 -14.51 19.50
CA TYR A 149 -4.77 -13.62 18.46
C TYR A 149 -3.33 -13.15 18.71
N ASP A 150 -2.72 -13.50 19.85
CA ASP A 150 -1.37 -13.04 20.19
C ASP A 150 -0.33 -13.59 19.21
N PHE A 151 -0.38 -14.89 18.91
CA PHE A 151 0.53 -15.53 17.96
C PHE A 151 0.34 -15.06 16.51
N PRO A 152 -0.90 -15.03 15.94
CA PRO A 152 -1.15 -14.41 14.64
C PRO A 152 -0.66 -12.97 14.53
N ARG A 153 -0.75 -12.18 15.60
CA ARG A 153 -0.25 -10.80 15.64
C ARG A 153 1.28 -10.75 15.64
N ALA A 154 1.95 -11.61 16.41
CA ALA A 154 3.42 -11.72 16.37
C ALA A 154 3.92 -12.06 14.95
N CYS A 155 3.21 -12.93 14.24
CA CYS A 155 3.48 -13.27 12.84
C CYS A 155 3.30 -12.05 11.92
N ALA A 156 2.17 -11.34 12.05
CA ALA A 156 1.89 -10.11 11.30
C ALA A 156 2.93 -9.00 11.52
N THR A 157 3.44 -8.84 12.74
CA THR A 157 4.46 -7.82 13.04
C THR A 157 5.87 -8.23 12.63
N GLY A 158 6.09 -9.51 12.33
CA GLY A 158 7.40 -10.09 12.06
C GLY A 158 8.31 -10.15 13.29
N ASP A 159 7.73 -10.33 14.49
CA ASP A 159 8.50 -10.49 15.73
C ASP A 159 9.03 -11.93 15.78
N VAL A 160 10.27 -12.12 15.31
CA VAL A 160 10.89 -13.43 15.16
C VAL A 160 10.98 -14.19 16.48
N GLU A 161 11.31 -13.51 17.57
CA GLU A 161 11.47 -14.16 18.88
C GLU A 161 10.11 -14.57 19.46
N ALA A 162 9.08 -13.73 19.30
CA ALA A 162 7.72 -14.11 19.66
C ALA A 162 7.17 -15.26 18.80
N VAL A 163 7.52 -15.30 17.51
CA VAL A 163 7.17 -16.40 16.60
C VAL A 163 7.86 -17.71 17.03
N LYS A 164 9.17 -17.68 17.31
CA LYS A 164 9.92 -18.85 17.83
C LYS A 164 9.31 -19.38 19.14
N ALA A 165 9.06 -18.47 20.10
CA ALA A 165 8.45 -18.83 21.37
C ALA A 165 7.05 -19.43 21.19
N GLY A 166 6.24 -18.86 20.30
CA GLY A 166 4.91 -19.38 19.97
C GLY A 166 4.95 -20.78 19.35
N ILE A 167 5.84 -21.01 18.38
CA ILE A 167 6.02 -22.33 17.76
C ILE A 167 6.48 -23.36 18.80
N ALA A 168 7.45 -23.02 19.64
CA ALA A 168 7.94 -23.89 20.71
C ALA A 168 6.85 -24.24 21.74
N ALA A 169 5.90 -23.33 21.96
CA ALA A 169 4.73 -23.55 22.81
C ALA A 169 3.58 -24.31 22.13
N GLY A 170 3.75 -24.76 20.87
CA GLY A 170 2.73 -25.49 20.12
C GLY A 170 1.61 -24.61 19.59
N ALA A 171 1.91 -23.36 19.20
CA ALA A 171 0.92 -22.44 18.65
C ALA A 171 0.25 -22.99 17.39
N TRP A 172 -1.04 -22.67 17.25
CA TRP A 172 -1.87 -23.06 16.11
C TRP A 172 -1.45 -22.30 14.84
N LEU A 173 -1.07 -23.03 13.79
CA LEU A 173 -0.59 -22.48 12.50
C LEU A 173 -1.68 -22.29 11.43
N TRP A 174 -2.94 -22.52 11.78
CA TRP A 174 -4.09 -22.45 10.87
C TRP A 174 -5.00 -21.27 11.26
N PRO A 175 -6.08 -20.99 10.50
CA PRO A 175 -6.98 -19.90 10.83
C PRO A 175 -7.55 -20.05 12.24
N VAL A 176 -7.62 -18.93 12.97
CA VAL A 176 -8.25 -18.89 14.31
C VAL A 176 -9.76 -19.14 14.21
N LYS A 177 -10.36 -18.77 13.09
CA LYS A 177 -11.75 -19.01 12.72
C LYS A 177 -11.84 -19.27 11.22
N ALA A 178 -12.90 -19.96 10.78
CA ALA A 178 -13.22 -20.10 9.36
C ALA A 178 -13.29 -18.73 8.69
N GLY A 179 -12.67 -18.60 7.51
CA GLY A 179 -12.56 -17.35 6.78
C GLY A 179 -11.64 -16.27 7.38
N GLU A 180 -10.78 -16.59 8.36
CA GLU A 180 -9.68 -15.71 8.80
C GLU A 180 -8.34 -16.14 8.15
N PRO A 181 -7.37 -15.22 7.98
CA PRO A 181 -6.06 -15.58 7.46
C PRO A 181 -5.28 -16.47 8.41
N THR A 182 -4.43 -17.34 7.86
CA THR A 182 -3.47 -18.13 8.65
C THR A 182 -2.35 -17.22 9.18
N PRO A 183 -1.63 -17.63 10.25
CA PRO A 183 -0.39 -16.99 10.67
C PRO A 183 0.61 -16.78 9.51
N LEU A 184 0.68 -17.71 8.56
CA LEU A 184 1.55 -17.60 7.39
C LEU A 184 1.08 -16.52 6.40
N HIS A 185 -0.23 -16.37 6.15
CA HIS A 185 -0.75 -15.23 5.38
C HIS A 185 -0.37 -13.90 6.02
N LEU A 186 -0.52 -13.82 7.34
CA LEU A 186 -0.24 -12.59 8.09
C LEU A 186 1.25 -12.23 8.08
N ALA A 187 2.12 -13.23 8.27
CA ALA A 187 3.56 -13.04 8.14
C ALA A 187 3.95 -12.65 6.72
N ALA A 188 3.41 -13.33 5.70
CA ALA A 188 3.69 -13.02 4.31
C ALA A 188 3.25 -11.60 3.91
N LEU A 189 2.07 -11.17 4.38
CA LEU A 189 1.45 -9.89 4.01
C LEU A 189 2.16 -8.66 4.58
N ALA A 190 2.55 -8.71 5.85
CA ALA A 190 2.90 -7.52 6.62
C ALA A 190 4.17 -7.66 7.46
N SER A 191 4.78 -8.84 7.52
CA SER A 191 6.05 -8.96 8.21
C SER A 191 7.16 -8.29 7.40
N ARG A 192 8.15 -7.77 8.12
CA ARG A 192 9.41 -7.28 7.53
C ARG A 192 10.48 -8.36 7.54
N SER A 193 10.10 -9.62 7.79
CA SER A 193 11.01 -10.68 8.16
C SER A 193 10.74 -11.94 7.34
N PRO A 194 11.54 -12.19 6.29
CA PRO A 194 11.58 -13.48 5.61
C PRO A 194 11.90 -14.64 6.57
N GLU A 195 12.59 -14.38 7.69
CA GLU A 195 12.88 -15.38 8.72
C GLU A 195 11.60 -15.85 9.44
N ALA A 196 10.69 -14.94 9.79
CA ALA A 196 9.42 -15.32 10.41
C ALA A 196 8.59 -16.23 9.49
N VAL A 197 8.58 -15.94 8.19
CA VAL A 197 7.93 -16.78 7.17
C VAL A 197 8.60 -18.15 7.09
N ARG A 198 9.93 -18.19 7.06
CA ARG A 198 10.70 -19.45 7.04
C ARG A 198 10.39 -20.33 8.24
N LEU A 199 10.38 -19.77 9.45
CA LEU A 199 10.09 -20.50 10.69
C LEU A 199 8.69 -21.12 10.68
N LEU A 200 7.69 -20.39 10.17
CA LEU A 200 6.33 -20.91 10.06
C LEU A 200 6.25 -22.08 9.07
N ILE A 201 6.97 -22.01 7.95
CA ILE A 201 7.04 -23.08 6.96
C ILE A 201 7.73 -24.31 7.55
N GLU A 202 8.88 -24.13 8.23
CA GLU A 202 9.61 -25.21 8.90
C GLU A 202 8.76 -25.87 10.00
N ALA A 203 7.88 -25.11 10.65
CA ALA A 203 6.91 -25.62 11.62
C ALA A 203 5.69 -26.33 10.99
N GLY A 204 5.61 -26.39 9.65
CA GLY A 204 4.55 -27.09 8.92
C GLY A 204 3.32 -26.24 8.59
N ALA A 205 3.44 -24.91 8.53
CA ALA A 205 2.36 -24.06 8.04
C ALA A 205 2.05 -24.34 6.56
N GLY A 206 0.76 -24.46 6.22
CA GLY A 206 0.34 -24.79 4.86
C GLY A 206 0.56 -23.64 3.85
N LEU A 207 1.28 -23.94 2.76
CA LEU A 207 1.63 -22.99 1.69
C LEU A 207 0.46 -22.65 0.76
N GLU A 208 -0.53 -23.55 0.64
CA GLU A 208 -1.62 -23.46 -0.34
C GLU A 208 -3.00 -23.35 0.31
N VAL A 209 -3.06 -22.91 1.58
CA VAL A 209 -4.34 -22.72 2.27
C VAL A 209 -5.02 -21.49 1.67
N PRO A 210 -6.16 -21.60 0.96
CA PRO A 210 -6.85 -20.43 0.44
C PRO A 210 -7.66 -19.74 1.53
N LEU A 211 -7.87 -18.43 1.41
CA LEU A 211 -8.89 -17.73 2.19
C LEU A 211 -10.31 -18.09 1.74
N ASP A 212 -11.19 -18.46 2.69
CA ASP A 212 -12.60 -18.76 2.35
C ASP A 212 -13.40 -17.52 1.92
N GLN A 213 -13.02 -16.35 2.42
CA GLN A 213 -13.70 -15.07 2.18
C GLN A 213 -12.71 -13.91 2.27
N ASP A 214 -13.14 -12.73 1.83
CA ASP A 214 -12.35 -11.50 1.94
C ASP A 214 -12.05 -11.16 3.42
N ALA A 215 -10.80 -10.81 3.70
CA ALA A 215 -10.36 -10.51 5.06
C ALA A 215 -10.75 -9.07 5.45
N ALA A 216 -11.98 -8.86 5.90
CA ALA A 216 -12.50 -7.54 6.27
C ALA A 216 -11.89 -6.93 7.55
N ALA A 217 -11.17 -7.71 8.37
CA ALA A 217 -10.72 -7.30 9.70
C ALA A 217 -9.21 -7.49 9.94
N LEU A 218 -8.38 -7.21 8.93
CA LEU A 218 -6.92 -7.32 9.04
C LEU A 218 -6.30 -6.44 10.14
N HIS A 219 -6.93 -5.28 10.44
CA HIS A 219 -6.55 -4.41 11.56
C HIS A 219 -6.61 -5.08 12.95
N ARG A 220 -7.14 -6.30 13.06
CA ARG A 220 -7.11 -7.09 14.30
C ARG A 220 -5.73 -7.70 14.57
N TYR A 221 -4.91 -7.86 13.54
CA TYR A 221 -3.62 -8.57 13.61
C TYR A 221 -2.41 -7.62 13.68
N GLY A 222 -2.64 -6.31 13.76
CA GLY A 222 -1.59 -5.34 13.97
C GLY A 222 -2.13 -3.92 13.83
N GLU A 223 -1.23 -2.94 13.75
CA GLU A 223 -1.60 -1.53 13.68
C GLU A 223 -2.49 -1.27 12.45
N ARG A 224 -3.61 -0.58 12.68
CA ARG A 224 -4.61 -0.31 11.65
C ARG A 224 -4.02 0.37 10.41
N GLU A 225 -3.02 1.23 10.58
CA GLU A 225 -2.30 1.91 9.48
C GLU A 225 -1.62 0.93 8.53
N ARG A 226 -0.98 -0.11 9.08
CA ARG A 226 -0.23 -1.10 8.31
C ARG A 226 -1.14 -1.92 7.42
N PHE A 227 -2.34 -2.22 7.92
CA PHE A 227 -3.33 -3.04 7.21
C PHE A 227 -4.35 -2.22 6.42
N ARG A 228 -4.35 -0.89 6.53
CA ARG A 228 -5.37 -0.03 5.89
C ARG A 228 -5.38 -0.16 4.37
N TYR A 229 -4.21 -0.31 3.77
CA TYR A 229 -4.03 -0.37 2.32
C TYR A 229 -3.90 -1.80 1.79
N LEU A 230 -3.73 -2.76 2.71
CA LEU A 230 -3.54 -4.16 2.38
C LEU A 230 -4.89 -4.86 2.36
N ARG A 231 -5.12 -5.69 1.34
CA ARG A 231 -6.38 -6.44 1.18
C ARG A 231 -6.09 -7.88 0.81
N LEU A 232 -6.63 -8.80 1.60
CA LEU A 232 -6.68 -10.20 1.21
C LEU A 232 -8.10 -10.54 0.76
N MET A 233 -8.19 -11.20 -0.38
CA MET A 233 -9.41 -11.60 -1.05
C MET A 233 -9.64 -13.10 -0.87
N ALA A 234 -10.88 -13.53 -1.07
CA ALA A 234 -11.21 -14.95 -1.17
C ALA A 234 -10.31 -15.66 -2.19
N GLY A 235 -9.83 -16.83 -1.82
CA GLY A 235 -8.92 -17.66 -2.60
C GLY A 235 -7.44 -17.28 -2.49
N ASP A 236 -7.08 -16.20 -1.78
CA ASP A 236 -5.67 -15.84 -1.66
C ASP A 236 -4.90 -16.88 -0.86
N THR A 237 -3.71 -17.21 -1.37
CA THR A 237 -2.68 -18.01 -0.69
C THR A 237 -1.70 -17.09 0.05
N PRO A 238 -0.82 -17.64 0.91
CA PRO A 238 0.30 -16.90 1.46
C PRO A 238 1.20 -16.21 0.42
N LEU A 239 1.41 -16.82 -0.75
CA LEU A 239 2.16 -16.18 -1.85
C LEU A 239 1.41 -14.96 -2.39
N ALA A 240 0.10 -15.08 -2.60
CA ALA A 240 -0.73 -13.96 -3.02
C ALA A 240 -0.74 -12.82 -1.97
N ALA A 241 -0.75 -13.18 -0.69
CA ALA A 241 -0.63 -12.24 0.42
C ALA A 241 0.72 -11.51 0.42
N ALA A 242 1.84 -12.19 0.16
CA ALA A 242 3.15 -11.55 0.04
C ALA A 242 3.19 -10.47 -1.05
N LEU A 243 2.61 -10.77 -2.21
CA LEU A 243 2.58 -9.85 -3.36
C LEU A 243 1.69 -8.63 -3.11
N GLU A 244 0.66 -8.76 -2.28
CA GLU A 244 -0.12 -7.61 -1.81
C GLU A 244 0.72 -6.62 -0.99
N GLY A 245 1.86 -7.03 -0.43
CA GLY A 245 2.80 -6.17 0.28
C GLY A 245 3.31 -4.98 -0.55
N PHE A 246 3.31 -5.07 -1.88
CA PHE A 246 3.63 -3.94 -2.78
C PHE A 246 2.58 -2.81 -2.73
N SER A 247 1.38 -3.07 -2.20
CA SER A 247 0.36 -2.03 -1.94
C SER A 247 0.64 -1.23 -0.67
N SER A 248 1.62 -1.64 0.13
CA SER A 248 1.94 -0.98 1.39
C SER A 248 2.56 0.41 1.14
N PRO A 249 2.11 1.46 1.87
CA PRO A 249 2.76 2.76 1.80
C PRO A 249 4.11 2.79 2.56
N PHE A 250 4.47 1.70 3.25
CA PHE A 250 5.67 1.59 4.09
C PHE A 250 6.82 0.97 3.28
N PRO A 251 7.91 1.71 3.02
CA PRO A 251 9.04 1.21 2.23
C PRO A 251 9.67 -0.06 2.80
N GLU A 252 9.69 -0.22 4.12
CA GLU A 252 10.28 -1.38 4.78
C GLU A 252 9.50 -2.68 4.49
N THR A 253 8.19 -2.58 4.30
CA THR A 253 7.35 -3.72 3.90
C THR A 253 7.61 -4.07 2.44
N VAL A 254 7.62 -3.06 1.56
CA VAL A 254 7.87 -3.25 0.12
C VAL A 254 9.24 -3.88 -0.13
N ALA A 255 10.28 -3.41 0.56
CA ALA A 255 11.63 -3.95 0.47
C ALA A 255 11.75 -5.40 0.94
N ALA A 256 10.86 -5.86 1.84
CA ALA A 256 10.86 -7.23 2.33
C ALA A 256 10.16 -8.22 1.39
N VAL A 257 9.27 -7.75 0.49
CA VAL A 257 8.47 -8.60 -0.40
C VAL A 257 9.33 -9.58 -1.22
N PRO A 258 10.42 -9.17 -1.90
CA PRO A 258 11.23 -10.10 -2.69
C PRO A 258 11.87 -11.21 -1.83
N GLY A 259 12.24 -10.91 -0.59
CA GLY A 259 12.79 -11.90 0.35
C GLY A 259 11.73 -12.90 0.82
N ILE A 260 10.51 -12.44 1.10
CA ILE A 260 9.38 -13.28 1.49
C ILE A 260 8.93 -14.18 0.35
N VAL A 261 8.78 -13.63 -0.86
CA VAL A 261 8.41 -14.39 -2.07
C VAL A 261 9.43 -15.49 -2.35
N ARG A 262 10.73 -15.17 -2.25
CA ARG A 262 11.81 -16.15 -2.43
C ARG A 262 11.70 -17.32 -1.47
N VAL A 263 11.41 -17.06 -0.19
CA VAL A 263 11.24 -18.10 0.83
C VAL A 263 10.03 -18.98 0.53
N LEU A 264 8.90 -18.38 0.14
CA LEU A 264 7.68 -19.13 -0.19
C LEU A 264 7.86 -20.01 -1.42
N LEU A 265 8.44 -19.47 -2.49
CA LEU A 265 8.71 -20.22 -3.73
C LEU A 265 9.73 -21.34 -3.51
N ALA A 266 10.80 -21.08 -2.74
CA ALA A 266 11.79 -22.11 -2.40
C ALA A 266 11.18 -23.25 -1.56
N ALA A 267 10.12 -22.97 -0.79
CA ALA A 267 9.37 -23.98 -0.05
C ALA A 267 8.36 -24.76 -0.93
N GLY A 268 8.21 -24.41 -2.21
CA GLY A 268 7.29 -25.06 -3.14
C GLY A 268 5.91 -24.42 -3.24
N ALA A 269 5.75 -23.15 -2.84
CA ALA A 269 4.51 -22.43 -3.09
C ALA A 269 4.22 -22.37 -4.60
N ASN A 270 2.98 -22.65 -5.00
CA ASN A 270 2.59 -22.74 -6.39
C ASN A 270 2.55 -21.33 -7.03
N PRO A 271 3.43 -21.02 -8.00
CA PRO A 271 3.47 -19.71 -8.63
C PRO A 271 2.29 -19.47 -9.59
N ASN A 272 1.45 -20.48 -9.82
CA ASN A 272 0.26 -20.43 -10.67
C ASN A 272 -1.05 -20.58 -9.89
N ALA A 273 -1.01 -20.51 -8.56
CA ALA A 273 -2.21 -20.61 -7.72
C ALA A 273 -3.23 -19.51 -8.09
N ARG A 274 -4.44 -19.92 -8.49
CA ARG A 274 -5.49 -18.98 -8.89
C ARG A 274 -6.32 -18.54 -7.70
N THR A 275 -6.44 -17.23 -7.52
CA THR A 275 -7.22 -16.58 -6.47
C THR A 275 -8.35 -15.75 -7.05
N GLY A 276 -9.18 -15.10 -6.21
CA GLY A 276 -10.21 -14.17 -6.67
C GLY A 276 -9.68 -13.00 -7.52
N PHE A 277 -8.38 -12.70 -7.44
CA PHE A 277 -7.71 -11.68 -8.26
C PHE A 277 -7.09 -12.23 -9.57
N GLY A 278 -6.99 -13.56 -9.71
CA GLY A 278 -6.28 -14.23 -10.80
C GLY A 278 -5.04 -14.97 -10.30
N SER A 279 -4.03 -15.09 -11.14
CA SER A 279 -2.71 -15.63 -10.78
C SER A 279 -1.91 -14.66 -9.92
N PRO A 280 -0.77 -15.10 -9.34
CA PRO A 280 0.18 -14.23 -8.67
C PRO A 280 0.65 -13.04 -9.52
N PHE A 281 0.78 -13.20 -10.85
CA PHE A 281 1.12 -12.08 -11.73
C PHE A 281 0.06 -10.98 -11.75
N GLY A 282 -1.22 -11.33 -11.64
CA GLY A 282 -2.30 -10.35 -11.54
C GLY A 282 -2.06 -9.35 -10.41
N ARG A 283 -1.52 -9.79 -9.27
CA ARG A 283 -1.28 -8.94 -8.10
C ARG A 283 -0.16 -7.92 -8.28
N VAL A 284 0.83 -8.24 -9.11
CA VAL A 284 1.97 -7.35 -9.38
C VAL A 284 1.83 -6.55 -10.67
N SER A 285 0.87 -6.90 -11.54
CA SER A 285 0.70 -6.29 -12.88
C SER A 285 0.55 -4.76 -12.86
N HIS A 286 -0.03 -4.18 -11.80
CA HIS A 286 -0.26 -2.73 -11.68
C HIS A 286 0.70 -2.03 -10.70
N ARG A 287 1.80 -2.70 -10.34
CA ARG A 287 2.77 -2.18 -9.38
C ARG A 287 3.98 -1.64 -10.14
N HIS A 288 4.56 -0.58 -9.61
CA HIS A 288 5.77 0.05 -10.14
C HIS A 288 6.74 0.28 -8.98
N GLY A 289 8.04 0.16 -9.23
CA GLY A 289 9.08 0.41 -8.22
C GLY A 289 10.13 -0.70 -8.12
N GLU A 290 11.12 -0.46 -7.25
CA GLU A 290 12.21 -1.39 -6.97
C GLU A 290 11.67 -2.71 -6.38
N GLY A 291 12.30 -3.84 -6.75
CA GLY A 291 11.94 -5.18 -6.27
C GLY A 291 10.89 -5.92 -7.11
N ILE A 292 10.10 -5.24 -7.96
CA ILE A 292 9.15 -5.92 -8.85
C ILE A 292 9.87 -6.76 -9.90
N VAL A 293 10.96 -6.26 -10.47
CA VAL A 293 11.77 -7.01 -11.45
C VAL A 293 12.29 -8.30 -10.82
N ASP A 294 12.79 -8.24 -9.57
CA ASP A 294 13.26 -9.43 -8.83
C ASP A 294 12.10 -10.41 -8.59
N VAL A 295 10.95 -9.93 -8.11
CA VAL A 295 9.78 -10.79 -7.87
C VAL A 295 9.25 -11.43 -9.15
N VAL A 296 9.17 -10.69 -10.25
CA VAL A 296 8.78 -11.24 -11.56
C VAL A 296 9.78 -12.31 -11.98
N GLY A 297 11.08 -12.05 -11.86
CA GLY A 297 12.13 -13.04 -12.14
C GLY A 297 12.00 -14.30 -11.27
N GLN A 298 11.72 -14.14 -9.98
CA GLN A 298 11.51 -15.25 -9.05
C GLN A 298 10.28 -16.09 -9.41
N LEU A 299 9.15 -15.45 -9.75
CA LEU A 299 7.95 -16.14 -10.19
C LEU A 299 8.21 -16.94 -11.48
N LEU A 300 8.83 -16.33 -12.48
CA LEU A 300 9.17 -16.99 -13.74
C LEU A 300 10.14 -18.16 -13.52
N ALA A 301 11.17 -17.98 -12.70
CA ALA A 301 12.12 -19.04 -12.35
C ALA A 301 11.47 -20.21 -11.61
N ALA A 302 10.41 -19.95 -10.85
CA ALA A 302 9.60 -20.99 -10.19
C ALA A 302 8.60 -21.69 -11.15
N GLY A 303 8.51 -21.27 -12.41
CA GLY A 303 7.59 -21.84 -13.40
C GLY A 303 6.22 -21.16 -13.45
N ALA A 304 6.13 -19.88 -13.07
CA ALA A 304 4.93 -19.09 -13.33
C ALA A 304 4.65 -19.01 -14.84
N ASP A 305 3.40 -19.24 -15.23
CA ASP A 305 2.92 -19.01 -16.59
C ASP A 305 3.02 -17.51 -16.91
N PRO A 306 3.81 -17.10 -17.92
CA PRO A 306 3.93 -15.69 -18.30
C PRO A 306 2.66 -15.14 -18.96
N ASP A 307 1.74 -16.03 -19.40
CA ASP A 307 0.47 -15.69 -20.04
C ASP A 307 -0.75 -16.29 -19.31
N PRO A 308 -0.92 -15.99 -18.02
CA PRO A 308 -1.99 -16.56 -17.25
C PRO A 308 -3.35 -16.19 -17.88
N ALA A 309 -4.33 -17.09 -17.74
CA ALA A 309 -5.72 -16.85 -18.13
C ALA A 309 -6.42 -15.91 -17.12
N ASP A 310 -5.83 -14.73 -16.92
CA ASP A 310 -6.29 -13.71 -16.00
C ASP A 310 -7.05 -12.61 -16.72
N ARG A 311 -7.73 -11.76 -15.94
CA ARG A 311 -8.34 -10.54 -16.46
C ARG A 311 -7.30 -9.59 -17.07
N TRP A 312 -6.09 -9.60 -16.54
CA TRP A 312 -4.99 -8.72 -16.95
C TRP A 312 -3.83 -9.55 -17.52
N SER A 313 -3.24 -9.08 -18.62
CA SER A 313 -1.99 -9.64 -19.15
C SER A 313 -0.79 -9.01 -18.40
N PRO A 314 0.16 -9.82 -17.88
CA PRO A 314 1.35 -9.31 -17.23
C PRO A 314 2.19 -8.45 -18.20
N LEU A 315 2.38 -8.94 -19.42
CA LEU A 315 3.15 -8.27 -20.46
C LEU A 315 2.51 -6.92 -20.86
N LEU A 316 1.19 -6.90 -21.09
CA LEU A 316 0.46 -5.66 -21.42
C LEU A 316 0.58 -4.60 -20.31
N SER A 317 0.62 -5.03 -19.05
CA SER A 317 0.73 -4.11 -17.91
C SER A 317 2.16 -3.57 -17.77
N ALA A 318 3.17 -4.38 -18.09
CA ALA A 318 4.58 -3.98 -18.08
C ALA A 318 4.95 -2.96 -19.17
N VAL A 319 4.17 -2.83 -20.25
CA VAL A 319 4.46 -1.91 -21.38
C VAL A 319 4.66 -0.45 -20.97
N LYS A 320 3.95 0.04 -19.94
CA LYS A 320 4.13 1.41 -19.40
C LYS A 320 5.12 1.49 -18.23
N GLY A 321 5.63 0.34 -17.80
CA GLY A 321 6.49 0.19 -16.64
C GLY A 321 7.95 0.01 -17.05
N SER A 322 8.53 -1.10 -16.65
CA SER A 322 9.96 -1.38 -16.79
C SER A 322 10.24 -2.26 -18.01
N ALA A 323 11.18 -1.84 -18.85
CA ALA A 323 11.70 -2.63 -19.97
C ALA A 323 12.31 -3.96 -19.49
N ASP A 324 12.90 -4.01 -18.29
CA ASP A 324 13.46 -5.25 -17.73
C ASP A 324 12.38 -6.29 -17.43
N VAL A 325 11.21 -5.85 -16.93
CA VAL A 325 10.05 -6.74 -16.75
C VAL A 325 9.57 -7.27 -18.10
N VAL A 326 9.51 -6.41 -19.12
CA VAL A 326 9.14 -6.82 -20.49
C VAL A 326 10.13 -7.86 -21.02
N ARG A 327 11.44 -7.63 -20.89
CA ARG A 327 12.48 -8.59 -21.31
C ARG A 327 12.34 -9.93 -20.58
N ALA A 328 12.12 -9.90 -19.26
CA ALA A 328 11.96 -11.12 -18.47
C ALA A 328 10.74 -11.93 -18.91
N LEU A 329 9.60 -11.28 -19.12
CA LEU A 329 8.36 -11.93 -19.57
C LEU A 329 8.51 -12.51 -20.99
N LEU A 330 9.10 -11.76 -21.93
CA LEU A 330 9.35 -12.24 -23.29
C LEU A 330 10.33 -13.41 -23.32
N ALA A 331 11.40 -13.36 -22.52
CA ALA A 331 12.37 -14.45 -22.40
C ALA A 331 11.72 -15.73 -21.81
N ALA A 332 10.70 -15.58 -20.97
CA ALA A 332 9.91 -16.69 -20.46
C ALA A 332 8.83 -17.20 -21.43
N GLY A 333 8.66 -16.56 -22.59
CA GLY A 333 7.73 -16.98 -23.64
C GLY A 333 6.37 -16.28 -23.62
N ALA A 334 6.25 -15.11 -22.97
CA ALA A 334 5.05 -14.28 -23.09
C ALA A 334 4.79 -13.89 -24.55
N ASP A 335 3.54 -14.03 -25.02
CA ASP A 335 3.11 -13.71 -26.37
C ASP A 335 2.78 -12.20 -26.50
N PRO A 336 3.58 -11.42 -27.26
CA PRO A 336 3.35 -9.99 -27.47
C PRO A 336 2.09 -9.69 -28.31
N CYS A 337 1.52 -10.70 -28.97
CA CYS A 337 0.34 -10.61 -29.81
C CYS A 337 -0.93 -11.11 -29.09
N ARG A 338 -0.83 -11.56 -27.83
CA ARG A 338 -1.99 -12.04 -27.07
C ARG A 338 -2.91 -10.89 -26.65
N GLY A 339 -4.16 -10.93 -27.11
CA GLY A 339 -5.19 -9.97 -26.74
C GLY A 339 -5.64 -10.12 -25.29
N CYS A 340 -5.74 -9.01 -24.55
CA CYS A 340 -6.19 -9.00 -23.16
C CYS A 340 -7.69 -8.69 -23.05
N ALA A 341 -8.48 -9.52 -22.35
CA ALA A 341 -9.94 -9.32 -22.22
C ALA A 341 -10.34 -7.96 -21.61
N TYR A 342 -9.51 -7.38 -20.73
CA TYR A 342 -9.77 -6.09 -20.05
C TYR A 342 -8.72 -5.01 -20.36
N GLY A 343 -7.94 -5.16 -21.44
CA GLY A 343 -6.98 -4.12 -21.81
C GLY A 343 -7.67 -2.79 -22.09
N HIS A 344 -7.21 -1.72 -21.43
CA HIS A 344 -7.70 -0.36 -21.64
C HIS A 344 -6.82 0.34 -22.68
N LEU A 345 -7.34 0.48 -23.90
CA LEU A 345 -6.92 1.46 -24.89
C LEU A 345 -8.19 2.10 -25.47
N PRO A 346 -8.23 3.44 -25.66
CA PRO A 346 -9.39 4.10 -26.24
C PRO A 346 -9.80 3.44 -27.56
N GLY A 347 -11.07 3.00 -27.65
CA GLY A 347 -11.65 2.36 -28.84
C GLY A 347 -10.91 1.13 -29.38
N THR A 348 -10.16 0.41 -28.54
CA THR A 348 -9.49 -0.82 -28.94
C THR A 348 -9.83 -1.94 -27.98
N ARG A 349 -10.85 -2.73 -28.29
CA ARG A 349 -11.20 -3.92 -27.49
C ARG A 349 -10.20 -5.04 -27.72
N LYS A 350 -9.86 -5.71 -26.63
CA LYS A 350 -8.85 -6.77 -26.57
C LYS A 350 -7.50 -6.37 -27.16
N PRO A 351 -6.89 -5.25 -26.69
CA PRO A 351 -5.61 -4.83 -27.23
C PRO A 351 -4.52 -5.83 -26.87
N THR A 352 -3.51 -5.93 -27.74
CA THR A 352 -2.29 -6.69 -27.49
C THR A 352 -1.22 -5.78 -26.85
N PRO A 353 -0.20 -6.35 -26.19
CA PRO A 353 0.98 -5.59 -25.76
C PRO A 353 1.56 -4.69 -26.86
N LEU A 354 1.61 -5.19 -28.10
CA LEU A 354 2.11 -4.43 -29.25
C LEU A 354 1.25 -3.20 -29.58
N HIS A 355 -0.10 -3.30 -29.52
CA HIS A 355 -0.99 -2.13 -29.69
C HIS A 355 -0.69 -1.03 -28.67
N LYS A 356 -0.53 -1.42 -27.40
CA LYS A 356 -0.30 -0.46 -26.32
C LYS A 356 1.09 0.17 -26.43
N ALA A 357 2.10 -0.59 -26.81
CA ALA A 357 3.45 -0.07 -27.00
C ALA A 357 3.53 0.90 -28.18
N ALA A 358 2.81 0.60 -29.26
CA ALA A 358 2.70 1.47 -30.43
C ALA A 358 2.04 2.83 -30.10
N GLY A 359 0.96 2.84 -29.31
CA GLY A 359 0.26 4.08 -28.98
C GLY A 359 0.86 4.88 -27.82
N GLU A 360 1.34 4.20 -26.77
CA GLU A 360 1.63 4.85 -25.48
C GLU A 360 2.88 4.29 -24.75
N GLY A 361 3.68 3.42 -25.39
CA GLY A 361 4.85 2.79 -24.78
C GLY A 361 6.18 3.47 -25.13
N GLY A 362 7.25 3.11 -24.40
CA GLY A 362 8.60 3.56 -24.76
C GLY A 362 9.10 2.88 -26.04
N VAL A 363 9.87 3.62 -26.86
CA VAL A 363 10.49 3.12 -28.10
C VAL A 363 11.28 1.83 -27.86
N GLU A 364 12.02 1.75 -26.77
CA GLU A 364 12.77 0.53 -26.40
C GLU A 364 11.85 -0.68 -26.18
N ILE A 365 10.73 -0.50 -25.46
CA ILE A 365 9.75 -1.56 -25.22
C ILE A 365 9.10 -1.99 -26.53
N LEU A 366 8.78 -1.05 -27.41
CA LEU A 366 8.26 -1.38 -28.74
C LEU A 366 9.26 -2.22 -29.55
N ARG A 367 10.55 -1.86 -29.56
CA ARG A 367 11.60 -2.67 -30.22
C ARG A 367 11.67 -4.09 -29.66
N LEU A 368 11.60 -4.25 -28.34
CA LEU A 368 11.60 -5.57 -27.70
C LEU A 368 10.39 -6.40 -28.12
N LEU A 369 9.20 -5.80 -28.14
CA LEU A 369 7.97 -6.49 -28.54
C LEU A 369 7.97 -6.85 -30.03
N ILE A 370 8.42 -5.95 -30.91
CA ILE A 370 8.57 -6.23 -32.34
C ILE A 370 9.52 -7.41 -32.56
N ALA A 371 10.67 -7.41 -31.89
CA ALA A 371 11.66 -8.50 -32.02
C ALA A 371 11.13 -9.86 -31.57
N ALA A 372 10.16 -9.88 -30.64
CA ALA A 372 9.50 -11.09 -30.16
C ALA A 372 8.19 -11.41 -30.91
N ALA A 373 7.65 -10.47 -31.67
CA ALA A 373 6.37 -10.62 -32.35
C ALA A 373 6.49 -11.53 -33.58
N ARG A 374 5.53 -12.45 -33.70
CA ARG A 374 5.39 -13.28 -34.91
C ARG A 374 4.60 -12.57 -36.02
N ASP A 375 3.79 -11.60 -35.62
CA ASP A 375 2.92 -10.81 -36.49
C ASP A 375 2.78 -9.40 -35.93
N VAL A 376 3.26 -8.41 -36.68
CA VAL A 376 3.17 -6.98 -36.35
C VAL A 376 1.86 -6.34 -36.78
N ASP A 377 1.09 -7.01 -37.65
CA ASP A 377 -0.22 -6.58 -38.13
C ASP A 377 -1.37 -7.24 -37.35
N VAL A 378 -1.09 -7.77 -36.15
CA VAL A 378 -2.09 -8.38 -35.28
C VAL A 378 -3.28 -7.45 -35.07
N LEU A 379 -4.50 -7.95 -35.30
CA LEU A 379 -5.70 -7.14 -35.17
C LEU A 379 -6.36 -7.29 -33.80
N SER A 380 -6.82 -6.17 -33.24
CA SER A 380 -7.71 -6.15 -32.08
C SER A 380 -9.10 -6.71 -32.41
N ALA A 381 -9.97 -6.83 -31.42
CA ALA A 381 -11.35 -7.27 -31.64
C ALA A 381 -12.19 -6.28 -32.48
N ASP A 382 -11.72 -5.03 -32.61
CA ASP A 382 -12.35 -3.99 -33.44
C ASP A 382 -11.65 -3.85 -34.81
N GLY A 383 -10.69 -4.73 -35.13
CA GLY A 383 -9.93 -4.65 -36.39
C GLY A 383 -8.88 -3.54 -36.43
N VAL A 384 -8.54 -2.98 -35.26
CA VAL A 384 -7.44 -2.02 -35.11
C VAL A 384 -6.12 -2.78 -35.21
N ALA A 385 -5.14 -2.23 -35.93
CA ALA A 385 -3.76 -2.75 -35.97
C ALA A 385 -2.82 -1.83 -35.16
N PRO A 386 -1.65 -2.31 -34.68
CA PRO A 386 -0.69 -1.50 -33.94
C PRO A 386 -0.27 -0.22 -34.66
N LEU A 387 -0.17 -0.26 -36.00
CA LEU A 387 0.17 0.92 -36.80
C LEU A 387 -0.90 2.03 -36.74
N HIS A 388 -2.18 1.70 -36.56
CA HIS A 388 -3.22 2.71 -36.29
C HIS A 388 -2.99 3.40 -34.95
N CYS A 389 -2.60 2.63 -33.91
CA CYS A 389 -2.26 3.18 -32.60
C CYS A 389 -1.01 4.07 -32.67
N ALA A 390 0.03 3.68 -33.40
CA ALA A 390 1.23 4.50 -33.60
C ALA A 390 0.92 5.79 -34.38
N ALA A 391 0.11 5.72 -35.43
CA ALA A 391 -0.31 6.90 -36.20
C ALA A 391 -1.08 7.94 -35.36
N ALA A 392 -1.85 7.46 -34.37
CA ALA A 392 -2.59 8.28 -33.41
C ALA A 392 -1.79 8.65 -32.14
N GLY A 393 -0.55 8.16 -32.03
CA GLY A 393 0.36 8.42 -30.93
C GLY A 393 1.07 9.77 -31.05
N ASP A 394 2.06 9.97 -30.17
CA ASP A 394 2.86 11.20 -30.09
C ASP A 394 4.26 11.06 -30.70
N ASP A 395 4.75 9.85 -30.91
CA ASP A 395 6.13 9.58 -31.29
C ASP A 395 6.24 8.93 -32.69
N PRO A 396 6.70 9.68 -33.71
CA PRO A 396 6.81 9.21 -35.08
C PRO A 396 7.84 8.08 -35.25
N GLU A 397 8.80 7.91 -34.32
CA GLU A 397 9.73 6.78 -34.33
C GLU A 397 8.99 5.45 -34.20
N ARG A 398 7.88 5.40 -33.48
CA ARG A 398 7.06 4.18 -33.34
C ARG A 398 6.44 3.75 -34.67
N VAL A 399 6.05 4.72 -35.49
CA VAL A 399 5.60 4.47 -36.87
C VAL A 399 6.74 3.89 -37.70
N ARG A 400 7.93 4.50 -37.66
CA ARG A 400 9.11 4.01 -38.41
C ARG A 400 9.43 2.56 -38.04
N LEU A 401 9.53 2.26 -36.75
CA LEU A 401 9.87 0.92 -36.27
C LEU A 401 8.88 -0.15 -36.72
N LEU A 402 7.58 0.15 -36.69
CA LEU A 402 6.56 -0.80 -37.17
C LEU A 402 6.66 -1.01 -38.68
N LEU A 403 6.92 0.04 -39.47
CA LEU A 403 7.11 -0.07 -40.91
C LEU A 403 8.39 -0.84 -41.28
N GLU A 404 9.49 -0.58 -40.58
CA GLU A 404 10.75 -1.33 -40.71
C GLU A 404 10.56 -2.81 -40.38
N ALA A 405 9.65 -3.12 -39.45
CA ALA A 405 9.26 -4.48 -39.11
C ALA A 405 8.25 -5.11 -40.10
N GLY A 406 7.84 -4.38 -41.14
CA GLY A 406 6.96 -4.89 -42.20
C GLY A 406 5.46 -4.68 -41.97
N ALA A 407 5.05 -3.79 -41.07
CA ALA A 407 3.64 -3.49 -40.84
C ALA A 407 2.95 -2.93 -42.09
N GLY A 408 1.73 -3.38 -42.34
CA GLY A 408 0.91 -2.99 -43.48
C GLY A 408 0.47 -1.52 -43.41
N ARG A 409 0.93 -0.71 -44.35
CA ARG A 409 0.62 0.73 -44.45
C ARG A 409 -0.86 1.02 -44.75
N GLU A 410 -1.47 0.10 -45.50
CA GLU A 410 -2.82 0.24 -46.04
C GLU A 410 -3.86 -0.60 -45.28
N VAL A 411 -3.54 -1.05 -44.05
CA VAL A 411 -4.53 -1.74 -43.21
C VAL A 411 -5.68 -0.78 -42.93
N ARG A 412 -6.92 -1.29 -42.99
CA ARG A 412 -8.13 -0.49 -42.86
C ARG A 412 -8.95 -0.93 -41.67
N LEU A 413 -9.39 0.04 -40.88
CA LEU A 413 -10.42 -0.17 -39.87
C LEU A 413 -11.74 -0.62 -40.53
N PRO A 414 -12.42 -1.64 -39.97
CA PRO A 414 -13.78 -2.01 -40.39
C PRO A 414 -14.77 -0.88 -40.15
N ASP A 415 -14.65 -0.20 -39.00
CA ASP A 415 -15.44 0.95 -38.60
C ASP A 415 -14.54 2.03 -37.96
N PRO A 416 -14.31 3.19 -38.60
CA PRO A 416 -13.46 4.24 -38.04
C PRO A 416 -13.99 4.81 -36.72
N ALA A 417 -15.32 4.81 -36.50
CA ALA A 417 -15.91 5.27 -35.25
C ALA A 417 -15.61 4.35 -34.06
N SER A 418 -15.20 3.10 -34.32
CA SER A 418 -14.83 2.15 -33.27
C SER A 418 -13.51 2.51 -32.58
N PHE A 419 -12.59 3.18 -33.29
CA PHE A 419 -11.23 3.47 -32.80
C PHE A 419 -11.16 4.74 -31.95
N ARG A 420 -11.71 5.87 -32.42
CA ARG A 420 -12.00 7.04 -31.58
C ARG A 420 -13.25 7.74 -32.08
N GLU A 421 -14.05 8.25 -31.15
CA GLU A 421 -15.23 9.04 -31.48
C GLU A 421 -14.84 10.29 -32.27
N GLY A 422 -15.52 10.52 -33.39
CA GLY A 422 -15.27 11.67 -34.27
C GLY A 422 -14.18 11.45 -35.33
N LEU A 423 -13.45 10.33 -35.32
CA LEU A 423 -12.54 9.98 -36.43
C LEU A 423 -13.30 9.37 -37.61
N THR A 424 -12.86 9.73 -38.82
CA THR A 424 -13.39 9.21 -40.09
C THR A 424 -12.33 8.43 -40.88
N GLY A 425 -11.05 8.67 -40.60
CA GLY A 425 -9.93 7.98 -41.21
C GLY A 425 -9.90 6.49 -40.91
N ARG A 426 -9.76 5.68 -41.95
CA ARG A 426 -9.74 4.21 -41.87
C ARG A 426 -8.33 3.65 -41.95
N THR A 427 -7.42 4.33 -42.61
CA THR A 427 -6.01 3.94 -42.70
C THR A 427 -5.16 4.67 -41.66
N PRO A 428 -3.99 4.13 -41.27
CA PRO A 428 -3.04 4.85 -40.43
C PRO A 428 -2.70 6.24 -40.97
N LEU A 429 -2.54 6.39 -42.29
CA LEU A 429 -2.25 7.69 -42.93
C LEU A 429 -3.40 8.68 -42.79
N GLU A 430 -4.64 8.25 -43.03
CA GLU A 430 -5.83 9.10 -42.87
C GLU A 430 -5.98 9.55 -41.41
N ILE A 431 -5.78 8.64 -40.46
CA ILE A 431 -5.83 8.95 -39.02
C ILE A 431 -4.76 9.96 -38.65
N ALA A 432 -3.51 9.77 -39.10
CA ALA A 432 -2.42 10.71 -38.83
C ALA A 432 -2.74 12.11 -39.36
N ARG A 433 -3.31 12.22 -40.57
CA ARG A 433 -3.72 13.50 -41.16
C ARG A 433 -4.88 14.17 -40.42
N GLU A 434 -5.91 13.39 -40.07
CA GLU A 434 -7.09 13.90 -39.37
C GLU A 434 -6.74 14.40 -37.95
N LEU A 435 -5.76 13.78 -37.30
CA LEU A 435 -5.22 14.22 -36.01
C LEU A 435 -4.20 15.35 -36.10
N GLY A 436 -3.78 15.77 -37.30
CA GLY A 436 -2.77 16.81 -37.50
C GLY A 436 -1.33 16.37 -37.21
N ASN A 437 -1.06 15.06 -37.24
CA ASN A 437 0.26 14.48 -37.01
C ASN A 437 1.08 14.49 -38.32
N ASP A 438 1.53 15.67 -38.76
CA ASP A 438 2.19 15.87 -40.07
C ASP A 438 3.43 14.97 -40.27
N GLU A 439 4.25 14.78 -39.23
CA GLU A 439 5.45 13.94 -39.32
C GLU A 439 5.08 12.45 -39.47
N HIS A 440 4.05 11.99 -38.76
CA HIS A 440 3.55 10.62 -38.90
C HIS A 440 2.99 10.43 -40.32
N ALA A 441 2.22 11.40 -40.82
CA ALA A 441 1.66 11.37 -42.16
C ALA A 441 2.74 11.38 -43.25
N ALA A 442 3.84 12.12 -43.06
CA ALA A 442 4.97 12.13 -43.98
C ALA A 442 5.66 10.75 -44.06
N ILE A 443 5.89 10.11 -42.90
CA ILE A 443 6.46 8.76 -42.83
C ILE A 443 5.52 7.75 -43.48
N LEU A 444 4.22 7.85 -43.22
CA LEU A 444 3.20 6.95 -43.77
C LEU A 444 2.91 7.18 -45.25
N ALA A 445 3.30 8.32 -45.83
CA ALA A 445 3.11 8.62 -47.25
C ALA A 445 4.29 8.26 -48.16
N GLY A 446 5.52 8.20 -47.64
CA GLY A 446 6.74 7.88 -48.41
C GLY A 446 7.10 6.41 -48.37
#